data_AF-A0AB38JD50-F1
#
_entry.id   AF-A0AB38JD50-F1
#
_cell.length_a   1.000
_cell.length_b   1.000
_cell.length_c   1.000
_cell.angle_alpha   90.00
_cell.angle_beta   90.00
_cell.angle_gamma   90.00
#
_symmetry.space_group_name_H-M   'P 1'
#
loop_
_entity.id
_entity.type
_entity.pdbx_description
1 polymer ?
#
loop_
_entity_poly.entity_id
_entity_poly.type
_entity_poly.pdbx_seq_one_letter_code
_entity_poly.pdbx_strand_id
1 'polypeptide(L)'
;MTDDHDFRADPASAPTRFGRGGVALREAVHRMVAPYFEQARLRTEEVREEVAAVRGELAGLRDELAAVRAETAALREETAGLRAALDEDRAALAELRRETEESLAVTPPLLTAGESRTADLEERVRGAELELRAVTRRLAEALDAAD
;
A
#
# COMPACT_ATOMS: atom_id res chain seq x y z
N MET A 1 -64.79 -19.65 -26.26
CA MET A 1 -64.59 -18.29 -25.70
C MET A 1 -63.51 -17.66 -26.54
N THR A 2 -63.76 -16.48 -27.08
CA THR A 2 -62.74 -15.74 -27.82
C THR A 2 -61.71 -15.24 -26.82
N ASP A 3 -60.42 -15.54 -27.04
CA ASP A 3 -59.37 -15.14 -26.12
C ASP A 3 -59.06 -13.64 -26.28
N ASP A 4 -58.42 -13.00 -25.30
CA ASP A 4 -58.07 -11.56 -25.36
C ASP A 4 -57.14 -11.26 -26.56
N HIS A 5 -56.31 -12.25 -26.93
CA HIS A 5 -55.47 -12.23 -28.11
C HIS A 5 -56.28 -12.24 -29.42
N ASP A 6 -57.33 -13.07 -29.50
CA ASP A 6 -58.19 -13.18 -30.67
C ASP A 6 -59.00 -11.89 -30.90
N PHE A 7 -59.44 -11.25 -29.81
CA PHE A 7 -60.12 -9.95 -29.87
C PHE A 7 -59.20 -8.81 -30.32
N ARG A 8 -57.92 -8.85 -29.94
CA ARG A 8 -56.92 -7.88 -30.37
C ARG A 8 -56.57 -8.01 -31.84
N ALA A 9 -56.53 -9.25 -32.36
CA ALA A 9 -56.26 -9.52 -33.77
C ALA A 9 -57.50 -9.28 -34.66
N ASP A 10 -58.68 -9.65 -34.17
CA ASP A 10 -59.96 -9.46 -34.83
C ASP A 10 -61.03 -9.03 -33.81
N PRO A 11 -61.37 -7.72 -33.71
CA PRO A 11 -62.39 -7.27 -32.77
C PRO A 11 -63.78 -7.83 -33.08
N ALA A 12 -64.06 -8.29 -34.32
CA ALA A 12 -65.36 -8.88 -34.68
C ALA A 12 -65.53 -10.31 -34.13
N SER A 13 -64.44 -10.94 -33.71
CA SER A 13 -64.43 -12.29 -33.12
C SER A 13 -65.18 -12.39 -31.78
N ALA A 14 -65.39 -11.27 -31.08
CA ALA A 14 -66.15 -11.26 -29.83
C ALA A 14 -67.69 -11.27 -30.07
N PRO A 15 -68.42 -12.20 -29.43
CA PRO A 15 -69.87 -12.29 -29.58
C PRO A 15 -70.59 -11.01 -29.13
N THR A 16 -71.65 -10.64 -29.86
CA THR A 16 -72.47 -9.45 -29.55
C THR A 16 -73.95 -9.68 -29.79
N ARG A 17 -74.79 -9.19 -28.87
CA ARG A 17 -76.26 -9.21 -29.02
C ARG A 17 -76.80 -8.08 -29.92
N PHE A 18 -75.95 -7.13 -30.30
CA PHE A 18 -76.33 -5.90 -31.02
C PHE A 18 -76.25 -6.01 -32.55
N GLY A 19 -76.09 -7.23 -33.09
CA GLY A 19 -76.03 -7.49 -34.53
C GLY A 19 -74.90 -6.73 -35.24
N ARG A 20 -75.08 -6.48 -36.55
CA ARG A 20 -74.06 -5.85 -37.42
C ARG A 20 -73.64 -4.44 -36.96
N GLY A 21 -74.58 -3.64 -36.44
CA GLY A 21 -74.27 -2.30 -35.92
C GLY A 21 -73.32 -2.32 -34.71
N GLY A 22 -73.50 -3.31 -33.82
CA GLY A 22 -72.60 -3.50 -32.68
C GLY A 22 -71.19 -3.94 -33.07
N VAL A 23 -71.05 -4.75 -34.13
CA VAL A 23 -69.74 -5.14 -34.69
C VAL A 23 -69.04 -3.91 -35.28
N ALA A 24 -69.74 -3.12 -36.11
CA ALA A 24 -69.19 -1.91 -36.73
C ALA A 24 -68.75 -0.85 -35.71
N LEU A 25 -69.55 -0.62 -34.66
CA LEU A 25 -69.17 0.30 -33.58
C LEU A 25 -67.91 -0.18 -32.86
N ARG A 26 -67.82 -1.46 -32.56
CA ARG A 26 -66.66 -2.06 -31.89
C ARG A 26 -65.40 -1.97 -32.75
N GLU A 27 -65.48 -2.26 -34.04
CA GLU A 27 -64.36 -2.06 -34.97
C GLU A 27 -63.91 -0.60 -35.04
N ALA A 28 -64.86 0.34 -35.08
CA ALA A 28 -64.53 1.77 -35.10
C ALA A 28 -63.82 2.20 -33.79
N VAL A 29 -64.33 1.78 -32.64
CA VAL A 29 -63.71 2.03 -31.34
C VAL A 29 -62.33 1.36 -31.25
N HIS A 30 -62.21 0.11 -31.66
CA HIS A 30 -60.93 -0.60 -31.67
C HIS A 30 -59.90 0.12 -32.55
N ARG A 31 -60.28 0.54 -33.76
CA ARG A 31 -59.43 1.32 -34.67
C ARG A 31 -58.97 2.65 -34.06
N MET A 32 -59.82 3.30 -33.27
CA MET A 32 -59.48 4.55 -32.59
C MET A 32 -58.51 4.34 -31.42
N VAL A 33 -58.71 3.30 -30.62
CA VAL A 33 -57.99 3.15 -29.33
C VAL A 33 -56.75 2.25 -29.44
N ALA A 34 -56.74 1.26 -30.34
CA ALA A 34 -55.62 0.32 -30.49
C ALA A 34 -54.25 0.98 -30.67
N PRO A 35 -54.08 2.07 -31.46
CA PRO A 35 -52.79 2.74 -31.60
C PRO A 35 -52.23 3.29 -30.29
N TYR A 36 -53.09 3.81 -29.40
CA TYR A 36 -52.68 4.34 -28.10
C TYR A 36 -52.23 3.23 -27.15
N PHE A 37 -52.90 2.08 -27.16
CA PHE A 37 -52.48 0.92 -26.37
C PHE A 37 -51.16 0.33 -26.87
N GLU A 38 -50.95 0.31 -28.19
CA GLU A 38 -49.68 -0.16 -28.77
C GLU A 38 -48.53 0.80 -28.43
N GLN A 39 -48.75 2.12 -28.54
CA GLN A 39 -47.77 3.11 -28.07
C GLN A 39 -47.48 2.98 -26.58
N ALA A 40 -48.50 2.79 -25.74
CA ALA A 40 -48.32 2.59 -24.32
C ALA A 40 -47.50 1.30 -24.04
N ARG A 41 -47.76 0.22 -24.78
CA ARG A 41 -47.00 -1.03 -24.68
C ARG A 41 -45.53 -0.80 -25.04
N LEU A 42 -45.25 -0.21 -26.20
CA LEU A 42 -43.88 0.07 -26.66
C LEU A 42 -43.13 0.94 -25.66
N ARG A 43 -43.73 2.03 -25.18
CA ARG A 43 -43.12 2.89 -24.16
C ARG A 43 -42.85 2.15 -22.85
N THR A 44 -43.72 1.21 -22.49
CA THR A 44 -43.49 0.38 -21.29
C THR A 44 -42.31 -0.58 -21.52
N GLU A 45 -42.14 -1.14 -22.72
CA GLU A 45 -40.97 -1.96 -23.04
C GLU A 45 -39.68 -1.13 -23.06
N GLU A 46 -39.68 0.06 -23.67
CA GLU A 46 -38.54 0.99 -23.66
C GLU A 46 -38.10 1.29 -22.22
N VAL A 47 -39.04 1.64 -21.34
CA VAL A 47 -38.74 1.90 -19.92
C VAL A 47 -38.20 0.64 -19.23
N ARG A 48 -38.69 -0.55 -19.57
CA ARG A 48 -38.13 -1.80 -19.00
C ARG A 48 -36.70 -2.04 -19.42
N GLU A 49 -36.37 -1.77 -20.69
CA GLU A 49 -35.02 -1.88 -21.22
C GLU A 49 -34.08 -0.87 -20.56
N GLU A 50 -34.49 0.40 -20.45
CA GLU A 50 -33.72 1.44 -19.73
C GLU A 50 -33.47 1.05 -18.27
N VAL A 51 -34.50 0.57 -17.57
CA VAL A 51 -34.37 0.11 -16.18
C VAL A 51 -33.43 -1.09 -16.07
N ALA A 52 -33.44 -2.00 -17.04
CA ALA A 52 -32.51 -3.12 -17.08
C ALA A 52 -31.06 -2.64 -17.31
N ALA A 53 -30.85 -1.69 -18.21
CA ALA A 53 -29.54 -1.09 -18.47
C ALA A 53 -28.99 -0.39 -17.21
N VAL A 54 -29.78 0.46 -16.57
CA VAL A 54 -29.39 1.15 -15.33
C VAL A 54 -29.07 0.16 -14.19
N ARG A 55 -29.79 -0.96 -14.10
CA ARG A 55 -29.46 -2.01 -13.13
C ARG A 55 -28.11 -2.67 -13.43
N GLY A 56 -27.79 -2.86 -14.70
CA GLY A 56 -26.49 -3.37 -15.14
C GLY A 56 -25.36 -2.41 -14.78
N GLU A 57 -25.50 -1.12 -15.09
CA GLU A 57 -24.54 -0.08 -14.71
C GLU A 57 -24.34 -0.02 -13.19
N LEU A 58 -25.44 -0.07 -12.42
CA LEU A 58 -25.37 -0.06 -10.96
C LEU A 58 -24.70 -1.32 -10.39
N ALA A 59 -24.80 -2.48 -11.06
CA ALA A 59 -24.04 -3.67 -10.68
C ALA A 59 -22.54 -3.45 -10.95
N GLY A 60 -22.17 -2.96 -12.12
CA GLY A 60 -20.77 -2.64 -12.45
C GLY A 60 -20.15 -1.64 -11.47
N LEU A 61 -20.85 -0.56 -11.13
CA LEU A 61 -20.39 0.42 -10.14
C LEU A 61 -20.21 -0.17 -8.74
N ARG A 62 -21.01 -1.18 -8.35
CA ARG A 62 -20.83 -1.88 -7.07
C ARG A 62 -19.56 -2.72 -7.07
N ASP A 63 -19.27 -3.38 -8.19
CA ASP A 63 -18.07 -4.20 -8.34
C ASP A 63 -16.81 -3.32 -8.34
N GLU A 64 -16.82 -2.21 -9.09
CA GLU A 64 -15.74 -1.21 -9.05
C GLU A 64 -15.51 -0.66 -7.64
N LEU A 65 -16.58 -0.32 -6.93
CA LEU A 65 -16.48 0.16 -5.56
C LEU A 65 -15.92 -0.90 -4.60
N ALA A 66 -16.24 -2.18 -4.82
CA ALA A 66 -15.66 -3.28 -4.05
C ALA A 66 -14.15 -3.44 -4.33
N ALA A 67 -13.75 -3.34 -5.59
CA ALA A 67 -12.33 -3.37 -5.98
C ALA A 67 -11.54 -2.22 -5.35
N VAL A 68 -12.04 -0.98 -5.44
CA VAL A 68 -11.41 0.19 -4.80
C VAL A 68 -11.29 -0.01 -3.28
N ARG A 69 -12.32 -0.56 -2.62
CA ARG A 69 -12.23 -0.86 -1.18
C ARG A 69 -11.10 -1.86 -0.89
N ALA A 70 -10.97 -2.92 -1.68
CA ALA A 70 -9.90 -3.91 -1.51
C ALA A 70 -8.51 -3.29 -1.71
N GLU A 71 -8.33 -2.49 -2.77
CA GLU A 71 -7.07 -1.76 -3.02
C GLU A 71 -6.71 -0.82 -1.87
N THR A 72 -7.69 -0.06 -1.36
CA THR A 72 -7.44 0.82 -0.21
C THR A 72 -7.12 0.06 1.08
N ALA A 73 -7.58 -1.18 1.23
CA ALA A 73 -7.22 -2.02 2.37
C ALA A 73 -5.76 -2.48 2.24
N ALA A 74 -5.38 -2.98 1.06
CA ALA A 74 -4.01 -3.38 0.76
C ALA A 74 -3.00 -2.23 0.95
N LEU A 75 -3.33 -1.02 0.46
CA LEU A 75 -2.47 0.16 0.64
C LEU A 75 -2.30 0.54 2.12
N ARG A 76 -3.32 0.33 2.96
CA ARG A 76 -3.21 0.57 4.41
C ARG A 76 -2.26 -0.42 5.06
N GLU A 77 -2.33 -1.70 4.68
CA GLU A 77 -1.41 -2.74 5.16
C GLU A 77 0.03 -2.46 4.73
N GLU A 78 0.25 -2.12 3.46
CA GLU A 78 1.57 -1.74 2.94
C GLU A 78 2.14 -0.53 3.69
N THR A 79 1.31 0.51 3.90
CA THR A 79 1.73 1.69 4.67
C THR A 79 2.07 1.34 6.13
N ALA A 80 1.34 0.41 6.75
CA ALA A 80 1.66 -0.06 8.10
C ALA A 80 3.00 -0.82 8.13
N GLY A 81 3.24 -1.69 7.13
CA GLY A 81 4.51 -2.38 6.96
C GLY A 81 5.69 -1.44 6.79
N LEU A 82 5.55 -0.41 5.93
CA LEU A 82 6.59 0.61 5.72
C LEU A 82 6.90 1.41 6.99
N ARG A 83 5.88 1.71 7.82
CA ARG A 83 6.10 2.37 9.11
C ARG A 83 6.90 1.49 10.07
N ALA A 84 6.57 0.20 10.16
CA ALA A 84 7.30 -0.75 10.99
C ALA A 84 8.77 -0.87 10.56
N ALA A 85 9.02 -0.98 9.25
CA ALA A 85 10.38 -1.01 8.71
C ALA A 85 11.17 0.27 9.03
N LEU A 86 10.55 1.44 8.91
CA LEU A 86 11.19 2.71 9.29
C LEU A 86 11.52 2.79 10.78
N ASP A 87 10.69 2.21 11.65
CA ASP A 87 10.97 2.19 13.09
C ASP A 87 12.11 1.22 13.43
N GLU A 88 12.20 0.09 12.74
CA GLU A 88 13.34 -0.83 12.84
C GLU A 88 14.65 -0.17 12.38
N ASP A 89 14.64 0.48 11.22
CA ASP A 89 15.80 1.22 10.70
C ASP A 89 16.25 2.34 11.65
N ARG A 90 15.31 3.05 12.28
CA ARG A 90 15.62 4.07 13.29
C ARG A 90 16.28 3.46 14.51
N ALA A 91 15.81 2.32 14.98
CA ALA A 91 16.41 1.62 16.12
C ALA A 91 17.83 1.15 15.78
N ALA A 92 18.02 0.55 14.60
CA ALA A 92 19.34 0.12 14.11
C ALA A 92 20.32 1.30 14.00
N LEU A 93 19.87 2.44 13.47
CA LEU A 93 20.68 3.67 13.41
C LEU A 93 21.02 4.23 14.80
N ALA A 94 20.12 4.10 15.78
CA ALA A 94 20.39 4.53 17.15
C ALA A 94 21.46 3.67 17.80
N GLU A 95 21.41 2.34 17.64
CA GLU A 95 22.44 1.43 18.13
C GLU A 95 23.80 1.68 17.47
N LEU A 96 23.84 1.83 16.14
CA LEU A 96 25.09 2.12 15.44
C LEU A 96 25.72 3.43 15.92
N ARG A 97 24.90 4.46 16.19
CA ARG A 97 25.39 5.73 16.77
C ARG A 97 25.98 5.51 18.16
N ARG A 98 25.31 4.73 19.01
CA ARG A 98 25.79 4.38 20.36
C ARG A 98 27.13 3.64 20.30
N GLU A 99 27.25 2.64 19.44
CA GLU A 99 28.50 1.89 19.23
C GLU A 99 29.63 2.79 18.72
N THR A 100 29.31 3.70 17.80
CA THR A 100 30.29 4.66 17.28
C THR A 100 30.75 5.63 18.38
N GLU A 101 29.83 6.13 19.20
CA GLU A 101 30.15 7.01 20.32
C GLU A 101 30.99 6.29 21.39
N GLU A 102 30.66 5.04 21.70
CA GLU A 102 31.44 4.20 22.60
C GLU A 102 32.87 3.97 22.07
N SER A 103 33.01 3.64 20.79
CA SER A 103 34.32 3.47 20.14
C SER A 103 35.13 4.79 20.16
N LEU A 104 34.47 5.92 19.90
CA LEU A 104 35.13 7.23 19.93
C LEU A 104 35.51 7.65 21.35
N ALA A 105 34.72 7.29 22.37
CA ALA A 105 35.04 7.59 23.76
C ALA A 105 36.28 6.83 24.26
N VAL A 106 36.51 5.61 23.78
CA VAL A 106 37.67 4.77 24.16
C VAL A 106 38.96 5.19 23.47
N THR A 107 38.89 5.84 22.30
CA THR A 107 40.08 6.12 21.50
C THR A 107 41.06 7.13 22.16
N PRO A 108 40.63 8.31 22.66
CA PRO A 108 41.52 9.27 23.32
C PRO A 108 42.30 8.72 24.53
N PRO A 109 41.68 8.02 25.51
CA PRO A 109 42.43 7.51 26.66
C PRO A 109 43.42 6.40 26.27
N LEU A 110 43.14 5.62 25.22
CA LEU A 110 44.12 4.65 24.71
C LEU A 110 45.34 5.34 24.09
N LEU A 111 45.14 6.43 23.35
CA LEU A 111 46.23 7.22 22.78
C LEU A 111 47.08 7.84 23.88
N THR A 112 46.47 8.48 24.88
CA THR A 112 47.22 9.09 26.00
C THR A 112 47.94 8.05 26.86
N ALA A 113 47.34 6.88 27.08
CA ALA A 113 48.00 5.77 27.75
C ALA A 113 49.20 5.24 26.94
N GLY A 114 49.07 5.18 25.60
CA GLY A 114 50.15 4.83 24.69
C GLY A 114 51.31 5.82 24.77
N GLU A 115 51.02 7.12 24.66
CA GLU A 115 51.99 8.21 24.77
C GLU A 115 52.75 8.17 26.11
N SER A 116 52.02 7.99 27.21
CA SER A 116 52.61 7.87 28.55
C SER A 116 53.55 6.67 28.66
N ARG A 117 53.16 5.52 28.08
CA ARG A 117 53.95 4.30 28.09
C ARG A 117 55.21 4.43 27.23
N THR A 118 55.13 5.14 26.11
CA THR A 118 56.32 5.45 25.31
C THR A 118 57.28 6.38 26.06
N ALA A 119 56.77 7.39 26.78
CA ALA A 119 57.60 8.29 27.58
C ALA A 119 58.33 7.55 28.73
N ASP A 120 57.63 6.66 29.45
CA ASP A 120 58.24 5.81 30.49
C ASP A 120 59.36 4.91 29.93
N LEU A 121 59.11 4.28 28.77
CA LEU A 121 60.12 3.45 28.11
C LEU A 121 61.34 4.27 27.68
N GLU A 122 61.15 5.48 27.16
CA GLU A 122 62.25 6.39 26.83
C GLU A 122 63.08 6.77 28.06
N GLU A 123 62.44 7.09 29.18
CA GLU A 123 63.13 7.42 30.43
C GLU A 123 63.96 6.23 30.94
N ARG A 124 63.37 5.03 30.95
CA ARG A 124 64.07 3.80 31.35
C ARG A 124 65.26 3.48 30.45
N VAL A 125 65.12 3.67 29.14
CA VAL A 125 66.23 3.48 28.18
C VAL A 125 67.34 4.49 28.42
N ARG A 126 67.02 5.78 28.62
CA ARG A 126 68.01 6.81 28.97
C ARG A 126 68.72 6.47 30.29
N GLY A 127 67.99 6.02 31.30
CA GLY A 127 68.56 5.58 32.59
C GLY A 127 69.54 4.43 32.42
N ALA A 128 69.14 3.37 31.71
CA ALA A 128 70.00 2.22 31.42
C ALA A 128 71.25 2.63 30.63
N GLU A 129 71.13 3.55 29.66
CA GLU A 129 72.28 4.07 28.92
C GLU A 129 73.27 4.80 29.84
N LEU A 130 72.79 5.64 30.75
CA LEU A 130 73.63 6.34 31.72
C LEU A 130 74.33 5.37 32.68
N GLU A 131 73.62 4.35 33.16
CA GLU A 131 74.22 3.29 34.00
C GLU A 131 75.31 2.54 33.25
N LEU A 132 75.07 2.13 31.99
CA LEU A 132 76.08 1.47 31.17
C LEU A 132 77.32 2.34 30.97
N ARG A 133 77.16 3.64 30.71
CA ARG A 133 78.28 4.60 30.60
C ARG A 133 79.05 4.71 31.92
N ALA A 134 78.36 4.76 33.06
CA ALA A 134 78.99 4.83 34.37
C ALA A 134 79.78 3.54 34.70
N VAL A 135 79.21 2.37 34.42
CA VAL A 135 79.89 1.07 34.57
C VAL A 135 81.13 1.01 33.67
N THR A 136 81.00 1.42 32.41
CA THR A 136 82.12 1.44 31.45
C THR A 136 83.25 2.34 31.93
N ARG A 137 82.94 3.53 32.46
CA ARG A 137 83.95 4.44 33.04
C ARG A 137 84.65 3.81 34.25
N ARG A 138 83.91 3.22 35.19
CA ARG A 138 84.50 2.56 36.37
C ARG A 138 85.41 1.39 36.00
N LEU A 139 85.03 0.63 34.98
CA LEU A 139 85.86 -0.46 34.46
C LEU A 139 87.17 0.08 33.85
N ALA A 140 87.11 1.15 33.05
CA ALA A 140 88.31 1.80 32.53
C ALA A 140 89.24 2.30 33.65
N GLU A 141 88.69 3.01 34.65
CA GLU A 141 89.46 3.49 35.81
C GLU A 141 90.10 2.34 36.61
N ALA A 142 89.41 1.21 36.76
CA ALA A 142 89.92 0.03 37.46
C ALA A 142 91.04 -0.70 36.67
N LEU A 143 90.97 -0.68 35.34
CA LEU A 143 92.03 -1.23 34.48
C LEU A 143 93.28 -0.35 34.52
N ASP A 144 93.14 0.97 34.41
CA ASP A 144 94.26 1.92 34.47
C ASP A 144 95.00 1.87 35.83
N ALA A 145 94.31 1.52 36.92
CA ALA A 145 94.89 1.40 38.25
C ALA A 145 95.62 0.07 38.51
N ALA A 146 95.46 -0.92 37.62
CA ALA A 146 96.07 -2.25 37.74
C ALA A 146 97.38 -2.40 36.94
N ASP A 147 97.69 -1.45 36.05
CA ASP A 147 98.94 -1.31 35.29
C ASP A 147 99.97 -0.44 36.02
#